data_AF-A0A9Q8M610-F1
#
_entry.id   AF-A0A9Q8M610-F1
#
_cell.length_a   1.000
_cell.length_b   1.000
_cell.length_c   1.000
_cell.angle_alpha   90.00
_cell.angle_beta   90.00
_cell.angle_gamma   90.00
#
_symmetry.space_group_name_H-M   'P 1'
#
loop_
_entity.id
_entity.type
_entity.pdbx_description
1 polymer ?
#
loop_
_entity_poly.entity_id
_entity_poly.type
_entity_poly.pdbx_seq_one_letter_code
_entity_poly.pdbx_strand_id
1 'polypeptide(L)'
;MKKTLLSFLTIAAVALQANAADLPTTGNVIAEYYTGNGQTFGGWGGSSKFENVDEDGKPCLKFTNEEATEYDWNVQMAIDYDFEPGTTYYIGFDIKGTPAEGITSAFQAKENYAGCGNLTNFDITADWKHVIIYGEPFDAGENGVSNPPMRWLANLGKYVGSFYLTNLKIYTEDTTGDDPGTEDPSAKDIVAQYYTGNGQTFGGWGGNAKFDNVDEDGKPCLQFTNPEASENDWSVQMAIDYEFVPGTKYYISFDIKGDAAEGITSGIQAKENYASCGDFNKFNITTDWSAVTIYCEPYDAGEGGVSNPPMRWVANLGKYVGTFYLTNLTIYTEKSSGVEAVAPVENGRTVVFNLHGIKVLDTDNKAEVYDLPAGIYIVNGKKIAVK
;
A
#
# COMPACT_ATOMS: atom_id res chain seq x y z
N MET A 1 40.65 43.89 -14.82
CA MET A 1 39.32 43.81 -15.46
C MET A 1 38.84 42.36 -15.43
N LYS A 2 37.52 42.20 -15.21
CA LYS A 2 36.85 41.08 -14.55
C LYS A 2 37.06 39.70 -15.21
N LYS A 3 37.49 38.71 -14.42
CA LYS A 3 37.22 37.28 -14.67
C LYS A 3 35.79 37.02 -14.21
N THR A 4 34.89 36.69 -15.12
CA THR A 4 33.54 36.24 -14.84
C THR A 4 33.62 34.82 -14.27
N LEU A 5 33.31 34.66 -12.98
CA LEU A 5 33.03 33.35 -12.38
C LEU A 5 31.69 32.88 -12.94
N LEU A 6 31.68 31.75 -13.64
CA LEU A 6 30.47 31.00 -13.95
C LEU A 6 30.10 30.24 -12.65
N SER A 7 29.04 30.67 -11.97
CA SER A 7 28.49 29.91 -10.85
C SER A 7 27.77 28.68 -11.40
N PHE A 8 28.33 27.50 -11.17
CA PHE A 8 27.56 26.26 -11.24
C PHE A 8 26.52 26.31 -10.12
N LEU A 9 25.25 26.50 -10.48
CA LEU A 9 24.15 26.13 -9.61
C LEU A 9 24.16 24.59 -9.53
N THR A 10 24.78 24.06 -8.48
CA THR A 10 24.45 22.71 -8.00
C THR A 10 23.00 22.74 -7.55
N ILE A 11 22.09 22.27 -8.39
CA ILE A 11 20.76 21.86 -7.95
C ILE A 11 21.00 20.64 -7.07
N ALA A 12 20.92 20.85 -5.75
CA ALA A 12 20.90 19.75 -4.81
C ALA A 12 19.60 18.97 -5.08
N ALA A 13 19.74 17.77 -5.65
CA ALA A 13 18.66 16.80 -5.65
C ALA A 13 18.32 16.53 -4.19
N VAL A 14 17.17 17.02 -3.73
CA VAL A 14 16.60 16.62 -2.46
C VAL A 14 16.14 15.18 -2.67
N ALA A 15 17.00 14.22 -2.32
CA ALA A 15 16.58 12.85 -2.14
C ALA A 15 15.63 12.85 -0.94
N LEU A 16 14.32 12.93 -1.19
CA LEU A 16 13.36 12.43 -0.23
C LEU A 16 13.62 10.92 -0.13
N GLN A 17 14.32 10.51 0.92
CA GLN A 17 14.21 9.14 1.40
C GLN A 17 12.77 8.99 1.89
N ALA A 18 11.89 8.52 1.01
CA ALA A 18 10.64 7.93 1.44
C ALA A 18 10.99 6.71 2.31
N ASN A 19 10.38 6.61 3.48
CA ASN A 19 10.43 5.37 4.24
C ASN A 19 9.84 4.28 3.36
N ALA A 20 10.44 3.09 3.34
CA ALA A 20 9.98 1.94 2.55
C ALA A 20 8.54 1.47 2.87
N ALA A 21 7.84 2.15 3.79
CA ALA A 21 6.50 1.84 4.26
C ALA A 21 5.38 2.65 3.58
N ASP A 22 5.68 3.67 2.77
CA ASP A 22 4.69 4.57 2.15
C ASP A 22 4.65 4.48 0.60
N LEU A 23 5.23 3.42 0.00
CA LEU A 23 5.22 3.27 -1.45
C LEU A 23 3.89 2.64 -1.91
N PRO A 24 3.19 3.22 -2.88
CA PRO A 24 1.93 2.67 -3.37
C PRO A 24 2.17 1.26 -3.87
N THR A 25 1.48 0.26 -3.32
CA THR A 25 1.54 -1.15 -3.75
C THR A 25 0.64 -1.43 -4.96
N THR A 26 -0.10 -0.41 -5.41
CA THR A 26 -1.09 -0.43 -6.50
C THR A 26 -1.14 0.94 -7.18
N GLY A 27 -1.40 0.94 -8.48
CA GLY A 27 -1.60 2.13 -9.30
C GLY A 27 -2.07 1.73 -10.69
N ASN A 28 -2.07 2.66 -11.66
CA ASN A 28 -2.43 2.33 -13.04
C ASN A 28 -1.38 1.39 -13.63
N VAL A 29 -1.68 0.08 -13.63
CA VAL A 29 -0.77 -0.95 -14.13
C VAL A 29 -0.66 -0.83 -15.64
N ILE A 30 0.55 -0.56 -16.13
CA ILE A 30 0.82 -0.37 -17.56
C ILE A 30 1.57 -1.57 -18.17
N ALA A 31 2.23 -2.38 -17.35
CA ALA A 31 2.86 -3.62 -17.79
C ALA A 31 3.03 -4.61 -16.63
N GLU A 32 2.92 -5.91 -16.94
CA GLU A 32 3.09 -7.00 -15.98
C GLU A 32 3.98 -8.09 -16.58
N TYR A 33 4.86 -8.67 -15.77
CA TYR A 33 5.75 -9.76 -16.17
C TYR A 33 5.80 -10.81 -15.07
N TYR A 34 5.86 -12.08 -15.48
CA TYR A 34 5.92 -13.19 -14.54
C TYR A 34 4.75 -13.24 -13.53
N THR A 35 3.57 -12.76 -13.92
CA THR A 35 2.31 -12.82 -13.12
C THR A 35 1.45 -14.04 -13.48
N GLY A 36 1.95 -14.95 -14.32
CA GLY A 36 1.18 -16.09 -14.86
C GLY A 36 0.49 -15.78 -16.20
N ASN A 37 0.51 -14.53 -16.67
CA ASN A 37 -0.03 -14.12 -17.97
C ASN A 37 0.86 -14.49 -19.18
N GLY A 38 2.04 -15.08 -18.93
CA GLY A 38 3.00 -15.51 -19.95
C GLY A 38 3.99 -14.45 -20.44
N GLN A 39 3.89 -13.19 -19.99
CA GLN A 39 4.86 -12.15 -20.32
C GLN A 39 6.16 -12.36 -19.54
N THR A 40 7.29 -12.29 -20.24
CA THR A 40 8.65 -12.49 -19.69
C THR A 40 9.58 -11.42 -20.23
N PHE A 41 10.71 -11.20 -19.57
CA PHE A 41 11.75 -10.27 -20.04
C PHE A 41 13.14 -10.86 -19.75
N GLY A 42 14.18 -10.14 -20.12
CA GLY A 42 15.54 -10.63 -19.94
C GLY A 42 16.54 -9.48 -19.84
N GLY A 43 17.74 -9.74 -20.33
CA GLY A 43 18.85 -8.82 -20.24
C GLY A 43 19.99 -9.19 -21.16
N TRP A 44 21.11 -8.49 -21.00
CA TRP A 44 22.32 -8.73 -21.76
C TRP A 44 23.57 -8.49 -20.90
N GLY A 45 24.70 -8.93 -21.44
CA GLY A 45 26.02 -8.53 -20.97
C GLY A 45 26.80 -9.61 -20.25
N GLY A 46 28.13 -9.54 -20.35
CA GLY A 46 29.05 -10.48 -19.72
C GLY A 46 28.82 -11.94 -20.11
N SER A 47 29.13 -12.84 -19.17
CA SER A 47 28.82 -14.28 -19.22
C SER A 47 27.52 -14.61 -18.46
N SER A 48 26.70 -13.59 -18.16
CA SER A 48 25.48 -13.75 -17.39
C SER A 48 24.43 -14.58 -18.13
N LYS A 49 23.49 -15.16 -17.37
CA LYS A 49 22.37 -15.95 -17.90
C LYS A 49 21.06 -15.38 -17.40
N PHE A 50 20.10 -15.30 -18.32
CA PHE A 50 18.71 -14.94 -18.08
C PHE A 50 17.84 -16.10 -18.57
N GLU A 51 17.13 -16.74 -17.64
CA GLU A 51 16.37 -17.95 -17.92
C GLU A 51 14.93 -17.80 -17.41
N ASN A 52 13.96 -18.26 -18.19
CA ASN A 52 12.57 -18.37 -17.74
C ASN A 52 12.39 -19.72 -17.08
N VAL A 53 12.11 -19.73 -15.77
CA VAL A 53 11.98 -20.95 -14.97
C VAL A 53 10.72 -20.92 -14.13
N ASP A 54 10.33 -22.07 -13.59
CA ASP A 54 9.43 -22.14 -12.44
C ASP A 54 10.27 -22.28 -11.18
N GLU A 55 9.98 -21.47 -10.17
CA GLU A 55 10.60 -21.54 -8.84
C GLU A 55 9.49 -21.37 -7.80
N ASP A 56 9.37 -22.32 -6.87
CA ASP A 56 8.29 -22.37 -5.87
C ASP A 56 6.88 -22.30 -6.46
N GLY A 57 6.66 -22.83 -7.67
CA GLY A 57 5.36 -22.79 -8.36
C GLY A 57 5.02 -21.43 -8.95
N LYS A 58 6.00 -20.53 -9.07
CA LYS A 58 5.86 -19.21 -9.70
C LYS A 58 6.72 -19.13 -10.96
N PRO A 59 6.20 -18.58 -12.08
CA PRO A 59 7.05 -18.24 -13.21
C PRO A 59 8.04 -17.15 -12.78
N CYS A 60 9.32 -17.31 -13.09
CA CYS A 60 10.37 -16.40 -12.66
C CYS A 60 11.37 -16.11 -13.79
N LEU A 61 11.93 -14.89 -13.76
CA LEU A 61 13.24 -14.65 -14.33
C LEU A 61 14.29 -15.18 -13.36
N LYS A 62 15.07 -16.15 -13.80
CA LYS A 62 16.29 -16.55 -13.11
C LYS A 62 17.48 -15.85 -13.74
N PHE A 63 18.22 -15.13 -12.92
CA PHE A 63 19.50 -14.53 -13.28
C PHE A 63 20.65 -15.32 -12.68
N THR A 64 21.78 -15.42 -13.39
CA THR A 64 23.04 -15.90 -12.83
C THR A 64 24.22 -15.13 -13.40
N ASN A 65 25.11 -14.66 -12.52
CA ASN A 65 26.39 -14.08 -12.88
C ASN A 65 27.49 -14.65 -12.00
N GLU A 66 28.50 -15.25 -12.63
CA GLU A 66 29.56 -15.97 -11.91
C GLU A 66 30.66 -15.04 -11.40
N GLU A 67 30.87 -13.90 -12.06
CA GLU A 67 31.95 -12.96 -11.76
C GLU A 67 31.51 -11.51 -11.91
N ALA A 68 32.03 -10.62 -11.07
CA ALA A 68 31.76 -9.19 -11.17
C ALA A 68 32.48 -8.58 -12.38
N THR A 69 31.79 -7.76 -13.16
CA THR A 69 32.37 -7.00 -14.26
C THR A 69 33.05 -5.72 -13.76
N GLU A 70 33.84 -5.09 -14.63
CA GLU A 70 34.51 -3.81 -14.34
C GLU A 70 33.52 -2.69 -13.98
N TYR A 71 32.40 -2.62 -14.69
CA TYR A 71 31.32 -1.65 -14.46
C TYR A 71 29.99 -2.37 -14.22
N ASP A 72 29.14 -1.82 -13.35
CA ASP A 72 27.82 -2.37 -13.03
C ASP A 72 26.88 -2.41 -14.24
N TRP A 73 26.95 -1.44 -15.15
CA TRP A 73 26.15 -1.41 -16.38
C TRP A 73 26.60 -2.42 -17.47
N ASN A 74 27.69 -3.16 -17.27
CA ASN A 74 28.13 -4.16 -18.27
C ASN A 74 27.22 -5.40 -18.32
N VAL A 75 26.38 -5.62 -17.30
CA VAL A 75 25.34 -6.63 -17.27
C VAL A 75 24.05 -5.97 -16.80
N GLN A 76 22.97 -6.09 -17.57
CA GLN A 76 21.71 -5.41 -17.27
C GLN A 76 20.52 -6.31 -17.57
N MET A 77 19.53 -6.33 -16.68
CA MET A 77 18.17 -6.72 -17.06
C MET A 77 17.42 -5.48 -17.51
N ALA A 78 16.52 -5.62 -18.48
CA ALA A 78 15.82 -4.47 -19.04
C ALA A 78 14.43 -4.80 -19.56
N ILE A 79 13.57 -3.78 -19.50
CA ILE A 79 12.26 -3.75 -20.13
C ILE A 79 12.22 -2.50 -21.02
N ASP A 80 11.96 -2.71 -22.30
CA ASP A 80 11.67 -1.61 -23.23
C ASP A 80 10.20 -1.20 -23.05
N TYR A 81 9.99 0.07 -22.76
CA TYR A 81 8.68 0.69 -22.62
C TYR A 81 8.82 2.20 -22.87
N ASP A 82 7.83 2.81 -23.52
CA ASP A 82 7.84 4.24 -23.83
C ASP A 82 7.38 5.01 -22.58
N PHE A 83 8.31 5.33 -21.68
CA PHE A 83 8.02 6.10 -20.47
C PHE A 83 7.78 7.57 -20.81
N GLU A 84 6.85 8.20 -20.12
CA GLU A 84 6.54 9.61 -20.29
C GLU A 84 7.45 10.46 -19.40
N PRO A 85 8.22 11.43 -19.96
CA PRO A 85 9.01 12.35 -19.15
C PRO A 85 8.16 13.12 -18.14
N GLY A 86 8.62 13.22 -16.90
CA GLY A 86 7.92 13.92 -15.81
C GLY A 86 6.84 13.09 -15.09
N THR A 87 6.61 11.85 -15.50
CA THR A 87 5.68 10.93 -14.83
C THR A 87 6.41 10.05 -13.82
N THR A 88 5.98 10.03 -12.56
CA THR A 88 6.52 9.09 -11.57
C THR A 88 6.06 7.68 -11.88
N TYR A 89 7.02 6.79 -12.12
CA TYR A 89 6.77 5.37 -12.28
C TYR A 89 7.25 4.59 -11.06
N TYR A 90 6.49 3.56 -10.74
CA TYR A 90 6.77 2.56 -9.73
C TYR A 90 6.94 1.20 -10.40
N ILE A 91 7.92 0.44 -9.93
CA ILE A 91 8.19 -0.92 -10.39
C ILE A 91 8.26 -1.81 -9.15
N GLY A 92 7.20 -2.60 -8.97
CA GLY A 92 7.05 -3.55 -7.87
C GLY A 92 7.36 -4.97 -8.34
N PHE A 93 8.10 -5.75 -7.56
CA PHE A 93 8.40 -7.15 -7.88
C PHE A 93 8.78 -7.95 -6.62
N ASP A 94 8.61 -9.27 -6.68
CA ASP A 94 9.12 -10.19 -5.67
C ASP A 94 10.49 -10.71 -6.10
N ILE A 95 11.47 -10.71 -5.19
CA ILE A 95 12.83 -11.19 -5.46
C ILE A 95 13.40 -12.00 -4.29
N LYS A 96 14.14 -13.06 -4.61
CA LYS A 96 15.03 -13.79 -3.69
C LYS A 96 16.31 -14.19 -4.38
N GLY A 97 17.42 -14.31 -3.67
CA GLY A 97 18.67 -14.76 -4.27
C GLY A 97 19.88 -14.68 -3.36
N THR A 98 21.06 -14.68 -3.98
CA THR A 98 22.31 -14.41 -3.26
C THR A 98 22.22 -13.00 -2.70
N PRO A 99 22.40 -12.79 -1.37
CA PRO A 99 22.20 -11.48 -0.77
C PRO A 99 23.15 -10.41 -1.32
N ALA A 100 22.61 -9.23 -1.61
CA ALA A 100 23.36 -8.07 -2.07
C ALA A 100 22.60 -6.78 -1.75
N GLU A 101 23.32 -5.69 -1.55
CA GLU A 101 22.74 -4.39 -1.21
C GLU A 101 23.00 -3.37 -2.31
N GLY A 102 22.08 -2.44 -2.50
CA GLY A 102 22.28 -1.24 -3.32
C GLY A 102 22.36 -1.50 -4.82
N ILE A 103 21.58 -2.46 -5.35
CA ILE A 103 21.45 -2.65 -6.80
C ILE A 103 20.84 -1.38 -7.40
N THR A 104 21.51 -0.80 -8.39
CA THR A 104 21.11 0.45 -9.03
C THR A 104 20.20 0.18 -10.22
N SER A 105 19.27 1.09 -10.49
CA SER A 105 18.38 1.01 -11.65
C SER A 105 18.07 2.39 -12.22
N ALA A 106 17.78 2.44 -13.51
CA ALA A 106 17.66 3.70 -14.25
C ALA A 106 16.71 3.60 -15.44
N PHE A 107 16.24 4.76 -15.88
CA PHE A 107 15.65 4.95 -17.20
C PHE A 107 16.73 5.26 -18.22
N GLN A 108 16.53 4.80 -19.46
CA GLN A 108 17.53 4.93 -20.50
C GLN A 108 16.88 5.19 -21.87
N ALA A 109 17.55 6.01 -22.68
CA ALA A 109 17.23 6.16 -24.09
C ALA A 109 17.72 4.96 -24.90
N LYS A 110 16.87 4.45 -25.79
CA LYS A 110 17.17 3.23 -26.55
C LYS A 110 18.26 3.42 -27.62
N GLU A 111 18.32 4.59 -28.24
CA GLU A 111 19.17 4.83 -29.41
C GLU A 111 20.65 5.05 -29.05
N ASN A 112 20.93 5.82 -27.99
CA ASN A 112 22.30 6.19 -27.61
C ASN A 112 22.68 5.81 -26.18
N TYR A 113 21.81 5.08 -25.48
CA TYR A 113 22.04 4.62 -24.10
C TYR A 113 22.20 5.74 -23.06
N ALA A 114 21.78 6.98 -23.38
CA ALA A 114 21.83 8.08 -22.44
C ALA A 114 20.94 7.78 -21.21
N GLY A 115 21.41 8.18 -20.04
CA GLY A 115 20.63 8.08 -18.80
C GLY A 115 19.50 9.10 -18.80
N CYS A 116 18.29 8.63 -18.52
CA CYS A 116 17.07 9.42 -18.57
C CYS A 116 16.39 9.53 -17.19
N GLY A 117 17.14 9.33 -16.09
CA GLY A 117 16.62 9.32 -14.73
C GLY A 117 17.02 8.07 -13.97
N ASN A 118 17.10 8.16 -12.66
CA ASN A 118 17.40 7.02 -11.79
C ASN A 118 16.15 6.63 -11.00
N LEU A 119 16.05 5.36 -10.64
CA LEU A 119 15.10 4.90 -9.64
C LEU A 119 15.83 4.67 -8.31
N THR A 120 15.07 4.46 -7.24
CA THR A 120 15.64 4.01 -5.96
C THR A 120 16.39 2.68 -6.11
N ASN A 121 17.43 2.51 -5.29
CA ASN A 121 18.17 1.26 -5.22
C ASN A 121 17.38 0.21 -4.45
N PHE A 122 17.69 -1.06 -4.71
CA PHE A 122 17.08 -2.17 -3.99
C PHE A 122 18.10 -3.22 -3.55
N ASP A 123 17.70 -4.01 -2.57
CA ASP A 123 18.50 -5.10 -2.01
C ASP A 123 17.89 -6.45 -2.36
N ILE A 124 18.74 -7.47 -2.42
CA ILE A 124 18.37 -8.87 -2.62
C ILE A 124 18.62 -9.60 -1.30
N THR A 125 17.63 -10.36 -0.85
CA THR A 125 17.72 -11.20 0.35
C THR A 125 17.66 -12.69 -0.01
N ALA A 126 18.08 -13.55 0.91
CA ALA A 126 18.01 -15.00 0.73
C ALA A 126 16.57 -15.51 0.61
N ASP A 127 15.66 -14.89 1.35
CA ASP A 127 14.22 -15.17 1.31
C ASP A 127 13.49 -14.21 0.36
N TRP A 128 12.31 -14.64 -0.12
CA TRP A 128 11.42 -13.80 -0.92
C TRP A 128 11.08 -12.51 -0.18
N LYS A 129 11.30 -11.39 -0.87
CA LYS A 129 10.95 -10.06 -0.42
C LYS A 129 10.27 -9.31 -1.55
N HIS A 130 9.19 -8.62 -1.22
CA HIS A 130 8.59 -7.66 -2.13
C HIS A 130 9.39 -6.36 -2.12
N VAL A 131 9.70 -5.84 -3.31
CA VAL A 131 10.50 -4.63 -3.52
C VAL A 131 9.73 -3.70 -4.43
N ILE A 132 9.71 -2.41 -4.09
CA ILE A 132 9.21 -1.34 -4.94
C ILE A 132 10.36 -0.35 -5.16
N ILE A 133 10.68 -0.10 -6.42
CA ILE A 133 11.57 0.97 -6.85
C ILE A 133 10.77 2.02 -7.61
N TYR A 134 11.18 3.27 -7.53
CA TYR A 134 10.44 4.37 -8.16
C TYR A 134 11.37 5.48 -8.63
N GLY A 135 10.94 6.21 -9.64
CA GLY A 135 11.66 7.36 -10.17
C GLY A 135 10.85 8.11 -11.23
N GLU A 136 11.31 9.31 -11.56
CA GLU A 136 10.73 10.17 -12.59
C GLU A 136 11.73 10.28 -13.75
N PRO A 137 11.38 9.85 -14.96
CA PRO A 137 12.25 9.95 -16.10
C PRO A 137 12.21 11.34 -16.73
N PHE A 138 13.25 11.72 -17.45
CA PHE A 138 13.32 12.93 -18.25
C PHE A 138 13.79 12.63 -19.68
N ASP A 139 13.46 13.50 -20.62
CA ASP A 139 14.03 13.44 -21.98
C ASP A 139 15.49 13.91 -21.93
N ALA A 140 16.43 13.01 -22.26
CA ALA A 140 17.87 13.29 -22.24
C ALA A 140 18.35 14.06 -23.49
N GLY A 141 17.41 14.57 -24.29
CA GLY A 141 17.67 15.33 -25.49
C GLY A 141 18.42 16.63 -25.24
N GLU A 142 19.30 16.98 -26.17
CA GLU A 142 20.03 18.25 -26.17
C GLU A 142 19.80 19.02 -27.48
N ASN A 143 19.90 20.35 -27.42
CA ASN A 143 19.83 21.23 -28.60
C ASN A 143 18.55 21.04 -29.45
N GLY A 144 17.43 20.68 -28.82
CA GLY A 144 16.14 20.47 -29.48
C GLY A 144 15.99 19.12 -30.19
N VAL A 145 16.92 18.18 -29.97
CA VAL A 145 16.81 16.79 -30.44
C VAL A 145 16.35 15.93 -29.26
N SER A 146 15.14 15.37 -29.35
CA SER A 146 14.58 14.47 -28.31
C SER A 146 15.36 13.16 -28.25
N ASN A 147 15.52 12.66 -27.03
CA ASN A 147 16.13 11.37 -26.70
C ASN A 147 15.39 10.74 -25.50
N PRO A 148 14.18 10.20 -25.76
CA PRO A 148 13.21 9.90 -24.71
C PRO A 148 13.58 8.66 -23.88
N PRO A 149 13.05 8.55 -22.64
CA PRO A 149 13.20 7.38 -21.78
C PRO A 149 12.39 6.19 -22.33
N MET A 150 13.05 5.28 -23.04
CA MET A 150 12.38 4.15 -23.72
C MET A 150 12.68 2.78 -23.09
N ARG A 151 13.28 2.80 -21.90
CA ARG A 151 13.74 1.60 -21.21
C ARG A 151 13.89 1.84 -19.73
N TRP A 152 13.47 0.85 -18.95
CA TRP A 152 13.95 0.64 -17.59
C TRP A 152 15.03 -0.45 -17.61
N LEU A 153 16.05 -0.29 -16.77
CA LEU A 153 17.09 -1.28 -16.55
C LEU A 153 17.54 -1.34 -15.10
N ALA A 154 18.08 -2.49 -14.68
CA ALA A 154 18.85 -2.63 -13.45
C ALA A 154 20.28 -3.06 -13.76
N ASN A 155 21.26 -2.46 -13.08
CA ASN A 155 22.68 -2.70 -13.31
C ASN A 155 23.18 -3.84 -12.42
N LEU A 156 23.47 -4.98 -13.03
CA LEU A 156 23.76 -6.25 -12.37
C LEU A 156 25.23 -6.67 -12.48
N GLY A 157 26.07 -5.88 -13.16
CA GLY A 157 27.46 -6.24 -13.45
C GLY A 157 28.31 -6.49 -12.20
N LYS A 158 28.03 -5.77 -11.10
CA LYS A 158 28.72 -5.98 -9.81
C LYS A 158 28.10 -7.08 -8.95
N TYR A 159 26.90 -7.53 -9.28
CA TYR A 159 26.22 -8.58 -8.55
C TYR A 159 26.77 -9.96 -8.95
N VAL A 160 27.28 -10.70 -7.97
CA VAL A 160 27.81 -12.06 -8.16
C VAL A 160 26.91 -13.04 -7.43
N GLY A 161 26.39 -14.01 -8.18
CA GLY A 161 25.44 -15.00 -7.68
C GLY A 161 24.22 -15.13 -8.58
N SER A 162 23.14 -15.63 -8.01
CA SER A 162 21.89 -15.88 -8.70
C SER A 162 20.71 -15.33 -7.91
N PHE A 163 19.70 -14.84 -8.63
CA PHE A 163 18.40 -14.47 -8.06
C PHE A 163 17.25 -14.97 -8.94
N TYR A 164 16.07 -14.99 -8.33
CA TYR A 164 14.78 -15.24 -8.96
C TYR A 164 13.90 -14.01 -8.75
N LEU A 165 13.28 -13.53 -9.82
CA LEU A 165 12.37 -12.39 -9.82
C LEU A 165 11.03 -12.78 -10.43
N THR A 166 9.94 -12.43 -9.77
CA THR A 166 8.56 -12.74 -10.20
C THR A 166 7.61 -11.60 -9.86
N ASN A 167 6.36 -11.68 -10.33
CA ASN A 167 5.30 -10.72 -10.04
C ASN A 167 5.69 -9.26 -10.32
N LEU A 168 6.41 -8.99 -11.40
CA LEU A 168 6.84 -7.63 -11.72
C LEU A 168 5.67 -6.84 -12.32
N LYS A 169 5.42 -5.65 -11.77
CA LYS A 169 4.45 -4.69 -12.27
C LYS A 169 5.11 -3.33 -12.44
N ILE A 170 4.83 -2.69 -13.57
CA ILE A 170 5.14 -1.28 -13.81
C ILE A 170 3.81 -0.53 -13.72
N TYR A 171 3.78 0.55 -12.94
CA TYR A 171 2.58 1.35 -12.74
C TYR A 171 2.93 2.81 -12.48
N THR A 172 1.98 3.70 -12.73
CA THR A 172 2.03 5.09 -12.27
C THR A 172 1.12 5.26 -11.07
N GLU A 173 1.27 6.38 -10.35
CA GLU A 173 0.20 6.84 -9.47
C GLU A 173 -1.12 6.93 -10.23
N ASP A 174 -2.20 6.62 -9.53
CA ASP A 174 -3.53 6.72 -10.08
C ASP A 174 -3.93 8.20 -10.19
N THR A 175 -3.84 8.77 -11.39
CA THR A 175 -4.23 10.16 -11.66
C THR A 175 -5.66 10.29 -12.17
N THR A 176 -6.34 9.15 -12.38
CA THR A 176 -7.79 9.10 -12.50
C THR A 176 -8.38 9.20 -11.11
N GLY A 177 -8.89 10.39 -10.79
CA GLY A 177 -9.62 10.62 -9.54
C GLY A 177 -10.73 9.58 -9.35
N ASP A 178 -10.93 9.21 -8.08
CA ASP A 178 -11.99 8.35 -7.56
C ASP A 178 -11.81 6.81 -7.69
N ASP A 179 -10.58 6.25 -7.71
CA ASP A 179 -10.37 4.92 -7.12
C ASP A 179 -9.92 5.05 -5.66
N PRO A 180 -10.62 4.44 -4.71
CA PRO A 180 -10.50 4.91 -3.35
C PRO A 180 -9.66 3.91 -2.57
N GLY A 181 -8.62 4.44 -1.94
CA GLY A 181 -7.95 3.89 -0.76
C GLY A 181 -7.00 2.72 -0.98
N THR A 182 -5.74 3.03 -1.23
CA THR A 182 -4.65 2.11 -0.84
C THR A 182 -3.70 2.83 0.10
N GLU A 183 -4.26 3.25 1.23
CA GLU A 183 -3.47 3.29 2.45
C GLU A 183 -3.63 1.91 3.11
N ASP A 184 -2.57 1.10 3.08
CA ASP A 184 -2.50 -0.14 3.87
C ASP A 184 -1.30 -0.03 4.81
N PRO A 185 -1.49 0.01 6.14
CA PRO A 185 -0.39 0.10 7.07
C PRO A 185 0.50 -1.15 7.05
N SER A 186 1.82 -0.92 7.01
CA SER A 186 2.87 -1.95 7.08
C SER A 186 2.79 -2.87 8.31
N ALA A 187 2.15 -2.43 9.39
CA ALA A 187 1.91 -3.23 10.58
C ALA A 187 0.43 -3.10 11.01
N LYS A 188 -0.26 -4.24 11.07
CA LYS A 188 -1.71 -4.31 11.31
C LYS A 188 -1.99 -4.78 12.74
N ASP A 189 -2.93 -4.13 13.41
CA ASP A 189 -3.60 -4.68 14.59
C ASP A 189 -5.00 -5.14 14.19
N ILE A 190 -5.16 -6.46 14.02
CA ILE A 190 -6.40 -7.08 13.50
C ILE A 190 -7.46 -7.08 14.60
N VAL A 191 -8.60 -6.46 14.33
CA VAL A 191 -9.69 -6.36 15.30
C VAL A 191 -10.88 -7.27 14.98
N ALA A 192 -11.09 -7.62 13.71
CA ALA A 192 -12.11 -8.59 13.31
C ALA A 192 -11.76 -9.25 11.97
N GLN A 193 -12.25 -10.47 11.74
CA GLN A 193 -12.06 -11.21 10.50
C GLN A 193 -13.29 -12.05 10.15
N TYR A 194 -13.61 -12.10 8.87
CA TYR A 194 -14.74 -12.83 8.31
C TYR A 194 -14.32 -13.52 7.02
N TYR A 195 -14.85 -14.71 6.76
CA TYR A 195 -14.54 -15.47 5.55
C TYR A 195 -13.03 -15.75 5.34
N THR A 196 -12.23 -15.79 6.42
CA THR A 196 -10.81 -16.16 6.40
C THR A 196 -10.58 -17.65 6.70
N GLY A 197 -11.64 -18.46 6.66
CA GLY A 197 -11.65 -19.84 7.15
C GLY A 197 -11.83 -19.98 8.66
N ASN A 198 -11.97 -18.87 9.40
CA ASN A 198 -12.24 -18.86 10.85
C ASN A 198 -13.70 -19.19 11.23
N GLY A 199 -14.57 -19.42 10.24
CA GLY A 199 -16.00 -19.71 10.42
C GLY A 199 -16.87 -18.50 10.76
N GLN A 200 -16.30 -17.29 10.84
CA GLN A 200 -17.08 -16.05 11.00
C GLN A 200 -17.63 -15.61 9.65
N THR A 201 -18.91 -15.24 9.63
CA THR A 201 -19.64 -14.79 8.45
C THR A 201 -20.44 -13.55 8.78
N PHE A 202 -20.90 -12.82 7.75
CA PHE A 202 -21.82 -11.70 7.92
C PHE A 202 -22.82 -11.71 6.77
N GLY A 203 -23.72 -10.73 6.75
CA GLY A 203 -24.74 -10.65 5.71
C GLY A 203 -25.21 -9.23 5.53
N GLY A 204 -26.47 -9.08 5.17
CA GLY A 204 -27.06 -7.78 4.91
C GLY A 204 -28.57 -7.83 4.90
N TRP A 205 -29.18 -6.75 4.44
CA TRP A 205 -30.62 -6.62 4.30
C TRP A 205 -30.99 -5.76 3.10
N GLY A 206 -32.28 -5.78 2.78
CA GLY A 206 -32.89 -4.83 1.85
C GLY A 206 -33.29 -5.45 0.50
N GLY A 207 -34.34 -4.88 -0.08
CA GLY A 207 -34.86 -5.26 -1.40
C GLY A 207 -35.15 -6.76 -1.55
N ASN A 208 -34.91 -7.26 -2.76
CA ASN A 208 -34.98 -8.67 -3.13
C ASN A 208 -33.58 -9.32 -3.16
N ALA A 209 -32.59 -8.69 -2.52
CA ALA A 209 -31.22 -9.17 -2.53
C ALA A 209 -31.05 -10.42 -1.65
N LYS A 210 -30.07 -11.24 -2.00
CA LYS A 210 -29.68 -12.45 -1.26
C LYS A 210 -28.25 -12.35 -0.77
N PHE A 211 -28.02 -12.91 0.40
CA PHE A 211 -26.74 -12.96 1.10
C PHE A 211 -26.53 -14.41 1.55
N ASP A 212 -25.82 -15.18 0.73
CA ASP A 212 -25.61 -16.60 0.94
C ASP A 212 -24.15 -16.87 1.35
N ASN A 213 -23.95 -17.83 2.25
CA ASN A 213 -22.60 -18.31 2.59
C ASN A 213 -22.27 -19.47 1.67
N VAL A 214 -21.27 -19.30 0.82
CA VAL A 214 -20.89 -20.29 -0.19
C VAL A 214 -19.41 -20.59 -0.16
N ASP A 215 -19.01 -21.61 -0.90
CA ASP A 215 -17.63 -21.80 -1.32
C ASP A 215 -17.53 -21.39 -2.79
N GLU A 216 -16.60 -20.50 -3.10
CA GLU A 216 -16.29 -20.06 -4.46
C GLU A 216 -14.78 -20.13 -4.66
N ASP A 217 -14.35 -20.85 -5.70
CA ASP A 217 -12.93 -21.16 -5.96
C ASP A 217 -12.17 -21.76 -4.75
N GLY A 218 -12.84 -22.57 -3.93
CA GLY A 218 -12.25 -23.18 -2.73
C GLY A 218 -12.06 -22.22 -1.56
N LYS A 219 -12.73 -21.06 -1.59
CA LYS A 219 -12.70 -20.05 -0.53
C LYS A 219 -14.10 -19.88 0.05
N PRO A 220 -14.25 -19.83 1.39
CA PRO A 220 -15.52 -19.43 1.99
C PRO A 220 -15.80 -17.97 1.63
N CYS A 221 -16.99 -17.68 1.12
CA CYS A 221 -17.37 -16.35 0.64
C CYS A 221 -18.77 -15.96 1.11
N LEU A 222 -18.97 -14.65 1.23
CA LEU A 222 -20.29 -14.06 1.08
C LEU A 222 -20.61 -14.00 -0.42
N GLN A 223 -21.64 -14.71 -0.87
CA GLN A 223 -22.27 -14.45 -2.15
C GLN A 223 -23.39 -13.44 -1.95
N PHE A 224 -23.31 -12.35 -2.70
CA PHE A 224 -24.38 -11.38 -2.81
C PHE A 224 -25.02 -11.49 -4.19
N THR A 225 -26.34 -11.44 -4.26
CA THR A 225 -27.07 -11.28 -5.53
C THR A 225 -28.17 -10.24 -5.38
N ASN A 226 -28.18 -9.22 -6.24
CA ASN A 226 -29.29 -8.26 -6.34
C ASN A 226 -29.88 -8.29 -7.76
N PRO A 227 -31.14 -8.74 -7.92
CA PRO A 227 -31.74 -8.91 -9.23
C PRO A 227 -32.14 -7.59 -9.91
N GLU A 228 -32.29 -6.49 -9.15
CA GLU A 228 -32.77 -5.21 -9.66
C GLU A 228 -32.25 -4.01 -8.86
N ALA A 229 -32.05 -2.88 -9.54
CA ALA A 229 -31.61 -1.66 -8.88
C ALA A 229 -32.76 -1.06 -8.06
N SER A 230 -32.45 -0.69 -6.82
CA SER A 230 -33.33 0.08 -5.94
C SER A 230 -33.31 1.57 -6.30
N GLU A 231 -34.31 2.30 -5.80
CA GLU A 231 -34.38 3.77 -5.95
C GLU A 231 -33.21 4.47 -5.25
N ASN A 232 -32.79 3.98 -4.07
CA ASN A 232 -31.65 4.51 -3.34
C ASN A 232 -30.57 3.42 -3.18
N ASP A 233 -29.30 3.84 -3.13
CA ASP A 233 -28.14 2.97 -2.92
C ASP A 233 -28.13 2.34 -1.51
N TRP A 234 -28.60 3.04 -0.48
CA TRP A 234 -28.72 2.48 0.88
C TRP A 234 -29.92 1.53 1.08
N SER A 235 -30.74 1.29 0.05
CA SER A 235 -31.93 0.40 0.18
C SER A 235 -31.57 -1.09 0.26
N VAL A 236 -30.35 -1.45 -0.14
CA VAL A 236 -29.76 -2.78 0.05
C VAL A 236 -28.36 -2.56 0.61
N GLN A 237 -28.03 -3.21 1.73
CA GLN A 237 -26.75 -3.04 2.38
C GLN A 237 -26.21 -4.38 2.89
N MET A 238 -24.92 -4.63 2.71
CA MET A 238 -24.20 -5.56 3.58
C MET A 238 -23.74 -4.84 4.84
N ALA A 239 -23.62 -5.57 5.95
CA ALA A 239 -23.36 -4.97 7.24
C ALA A 239 -22.55 -5.85 8.18
N ILE A 240 -21.67 -5.19 8.94
CA ILE A 240 -20.93 -5.78 10.06
C ILE A 240 -21.14 -4.91 11.30
N ASP A 241 -21.73 -5.50 12.34
CA ASP A 241 -21.80 -4.88 13.66
C ASP A 241 -20.43 -4.99 14.33
N TYR A 242 -19.83 -3.84 14.61
CA TYR A 242 -18.56 -3.72 15.33
C TYR A 242 -18.53 -2.37 16.05
N GLU A 243 -18.07 -2.34 17.29
CA GLU A 243 -17.96 -1.11 18.08
C GLU A 243 -16.72 -0.33 17.64
N PHE A 244 -16.87 0.51 16.61
CA PHE A 244 -15.80 1.38 16.17
C PHE A 244 -15.60 2.51 17.17
N VAL A 245 -14.35 2.89 17.40
CA VAL A 245 -13.99 3.97 18.32
C VAL A 245 -13.88 5.29 17.56
N PRO A 246 -14.62 6.35 17.95
CA PRO A 246 -14.45 7.67 17.34
C PRO A 246 -13.01 8.18 17.37
N GLY A 247 -12.53 8.71 16.24
CA GLY A 247 -11.16 9.22 16.08
C GLY A 247 -10.09 8.15 15.90
N THR A 248 -10.45 6.86 15.84
CA THR A 248 -9.52 5.78 15.48
C THR A 248 -9.63 5.49 14.00
N LYS A 249 -8.52 5.56 13.27
CA LYS A 249 -8.49 5.19 11.85
C LYS A 249 -8.55 3.67 11.69
N TYR A 250 -9.61 3.21 11.01
CA TYR A 250 -9.82 1.81 10.69
C TYR A 250 -9.61 1.55 9.20
N TYR A 251 -9.13 0.35 8.92
CA TYR A 251 -8.99 -0.22 7.59
C TYR A 251 -9.83 -1.49 7.51
N ILE A 252 -10.47 -1.71 6.37
CA ILE A 252 -11.16 -2.95 6.02
C ILE A 252 -10.56 -3.42 4.69
N SER A 253 -9.93 -4.59 4.69
CA SER A 253 -9.41 -5.22 3.49
C SER A 253 -10.19 -6.49 3.17
N PHE A 254 -10.46 -6.76 1.90
CA PHE A 254 -11.15 -7.97 1.45
C PHE A 254 -10.79 -8.29 0.00
N ASP A 255 -10.99 -9.54 -0.40
CA ASP A 255 -10.94 -9.94 -1.82
C ASP A 255 -12.37 -9.96 -2.37
N ILE A 256 -12.56 -9.44 -3.58
CA ILE A 256 -13.87 -9.39 -4.24
C ILE A 256 -13.77 -9.75 -5.73
N LYS A 257 -14.78 -10.46 -6.24
CA LYS A 257 -15.03 -10.62 -7.68
C LYS A 257 -16.53 -10.65 -7.96
N GLY A 258 -16.96 -10.26 -9.15
CA GLY A 258 -18.37 -10.32 -9.52
C GLY A 258 -18.68 -9.64 -10.84
N ASP A 259 -19.96 -9.36 -11.06
CA ASP A 259 -20.36 -8.48 -12.14
C ASP A 259 -19.72 -7.10 -11.94
N ALA A 260 -19.08 -6.58 -12.97
CA ALA A 260 -18.25 -5.39 -12.84
C ALA A 260 -19.09 -4.15 -12.47
N ALA A 261 -18.61 -3.39 -11.49
CA ALA A 261 -19.24 -2.15 -11.05
C ALA A 261 -18.21 -1.21 -10.44
N GLU A 262 -18.45 0.09 -10.57
CA GLU A 262 -17.53 1.13 -10.10
C GLU A 262 -18.19 2.00 -9.03
N GLY A 263 -17.39 2.50 -8.10
CA GLY A 263 -17.80 3.52 -7.14
C GLY A 263 -18.77 3.05 -6.06
N ILE A 264 -18.68 1.79 -5.60
CA ILE A 264 -19.49 1.27 -4.50
C ILE A 264 -19.16 2.03 -3.22
N THR A 265 -20.14 2.70 -2.63
CA THR A 265 -19.94 3.50 -1.41
C THR A 265 -20.13 2.64 -0.16
N SER A 266 -19.39 2.98 0.90
CA SER A 266 -19.58 2.36 2.21
C SER A 266 -19.28 3.37 3.32
N GLY A 267 -19.78 3.09 4.51
CA GLY A 267 -19.73 4.02 5.63
C GLY A 267 -19.87 3.34 6.97
N ILE A 268 -19.58 4.10 8.01
CA ILE A 268 -19.90 3.77 9.38
C ILE A 268 -21.23 4.39 9.74
N GLN A 269 -22.06 3.61 10.41
CA GLN A 269 -23.42 3.96 10.74
C GLN A 269 -23.70 3.69 12.22
N ALA A 270 -24.45 4.60 12.84
CA ALA A 270 -25.03 4.33 14.15
C ALA A 270 -26.22 3.37 14.04
N LYS A 271 -26.26 2.35 14.91
CA LYS A 271 -27.23 1.26 14.83
C LYS A 271 -28.68 1.68 15.13
N GLU A 272 -28.86 2.65 16.02
CA GLU A 272 -30.20 3.01 16.54
C GLU A 272 -30.97 3.96 15.61
N ASN A 273 -30.28 4.91 14.98
CA ASN A 273 -30.93 5.95 14.18
C ASN A 273 -30.40 6.06 12.74
N TYR A 274 -29.50 5.16 12.34
CA TYR A 274 -28.93 5.09 10.99
C TYR A 274 -28.13 6.32 10.56
N ALA A 275 -27.74 7.21 11.48
CA ALA A 275 -26.92 8.36 11.13
C ALA A 275 -25.56 7.92 10.58
N SER A 276 -25.05 8.66 9.60
CA SER A 276 -23.67 8.49 9.15
C SER A 276 -22.73 8.95 10.25
N CYS A 277 -21.71 8.13 10.50
CA CYS A 277 -20.67 8.34 11.49
C CYS A 277 -19.28 8.30 10.83
N GLY A 278 -19.21 8.45 9.50
CA GLY A 278 -17.97 8.40 8.73
C GLY A 278 -18.18 7.67 7.41
N ASP A 279 -17.54 8.15 6.36
CA ASP A 279 -17.62 7.53 5.04
C ASP A 279 -16.26 6.93 4.71
N PHE A 280 -16.28 5.71 4.19
CA PHE A 280 -15.10 5.11 3.62
C PHE A 280 -14.88 5.66 2.20
N ASN A 281 -13.65 5.56 1.75
CA ASN A 281 -13.35 5.61 0.33
C ASN A 281 -14.19 4.50 -0.39
N LYS A 282 -14.71 4.79 -1.59
CA LYS A 282 -15.53 3.85 -2.39
C LYS A 282 -14.66 2.62 -2.81
N PHE A 283 -15.21 1.68 -3.57
CA PHE A 283 -14.40 0.63 -4.19
C PHE A 283 -15.08 0.09 -5.44
N ASN A 284 -14.32 -0.64 -6.25
CA ASN A 284 -14.81 -1.26 -7.49
C ASN A 284 -14.96 -2.78 -7.32
N ILE A 285 -15.80 -3.37 -8.18
CA ILE A 285 -15.97 -4.82 -8.33
C ILE A 285 -15.48 -5.17 -9.74
N THR A 286 -14.57 -6.12 -9.82
CA THR A 286 -14.02 -6.63 -11.08
C THR A 286 -14.49 -8.06 -11.34
N THR A 287 -14.40 -8.51 -12.60
CA THR A 287 -14.77 -9.88 -12.98
C THR A 287 -13.83 -10.93 -12.40
N ASP A 288 -12.57 -10.57 -12.22
CA ASP A 288 -11.56 -11.40 -11.55
C ASP A 288 -11.41 -10.98 -10.08
N TRP A 289 -10.87 -11.88 -9.25
CA TRP A 289 -10.53 -11.58 -7.87
C TRP A 289 -9.55 -10.41 -7.79
N SER A 290 -9.94 -9.36 -7.09
CA SER A 290 -9.09 -8.23 -6.74
C SER A 290 -9.12 -8.00 -5.24
N ALA A 291 -7.97 -7.58 -4.70
CA ALA A 291 -7.86 -7.16 -3.31
C ALA A 291 -8.26 -5.69 -3.21
N VAL A 292 -9.13 -5.37 -2.26
CA VAL A 292 -9.62 -4.03 -1.97
C VAL A 292 -9.26 -3.68 -0.53
N THR A 293 -8.85 -2.42 -0.32
CA THR A 293 -8.75 -1.85 1.02
C THR A 293 -9.55 -0.56 1.07
N ILE A 294 -10.30 -0.37 2.15
CA ILE A 294 -11.01 0.87 2.43
C ILE A 294 -10.66 1.32 3.84
N TYR A 295 -10.60 2.62 4.08
CA TYR A 295 -10.36 3.21 5.39
C TYR A 295 -11.35 4.32 5.73
N CYS A 296 -11.53 4.53 7.02
CA CYS A 296 -12.37 5.59 7.59
C CYS A 296 -11.88 5.90 9.01
N GLU A 297 -11.97 7.17 9.41
CA GLU A 297 -11.88 7.58 10.80
C GLU A 297 -13.29 7.99 11.27
N PRO A 298 -13.99 7.14 12.04
CA PRO A 298 -15.37 7.41 12.41
C PRO A 298 -15.47 8.51 13.46
N TYR A 299 -16.63 9.16 13.52
CA TYR A 299 -16.98 10.15 14.52
C TYR A 299 -18.27 9.77 15.25
N ASP A 300 -18.48 10.32 16.44
CA ASP A 300 -19.79 10.25 17.11
C ASP A 300 -20.71 11.28 16.45
N ALA A 301 -21.77 10.81 15.78
CA ALA A 301 -22.72 11.67 15.08
C ALA A 301 -23.75 12.33 16.02
N GLY A 302 -23.54 12.23 17.33
CA GLY A 302 -24.38 12.79 18.35
C GLY A 302 -24.47 14.31 18.32
N GLU A 303 -25.69 14.83 18.51
CA GLU A 303 -25.96 16.26 18.67
C GLU A 303 -26.59 16.55 20.05
N GLY A 304 -26.38 17.75 20.57
CA GLY A 304 -27.05 18.20 21.80
C GLY A 304 -26.71 17.39 23.06
N GLY A 305 -25.57 16.69 23.08
CA GLY A 305 -25.13 15.85 24.20
C GLY A 305 -25.71 14.43 24.19
N VAL A 306 -26.40 14.02 23.12
CA VAL A 306 -26.85 12.63 22.91
C VAL A 306 -25.79 11.92 22.08
N SER A 307 -25.13 10.91 22.64
CA SER A 307 -24.15 10.10 21.90
C SER A 307 -24.85 9.20 20.89
N ASN A 308 -24.25 9.09 19.71
CA ASN A 308 -24.68 8.24 18.63
C ASN A 308 -23.47 7.48 18.06
N PRO A 309 -23.03 6.42 18.77
CA PRO A 309 -21.74 5.81 18.52
C PRO A 309 -21.68 5.10 17.15
N PRO A 310 -20.50 5.09 16.52
CA PRO A 310 -20.25 4.34 15.30
C PRO A 310 -20.23 2.82 15.58
N MET A 311 -21.33 2.12 15.29
CA MET A 311 -21.52 0.71 15.72
C MET A 311 -21.55 -0.31 14.57
N ARG A 312 -21.46 0.15 13.33
CA ARG A 312 -21.63 -0.73 12.18
C ARG A 312 -20.94 -0.19 10.95
N TRP A 313 -20.26 -1.06 10.22
CA TRP A 313 -19.90 -0.81 8.83
C TRP A 313 -21.03 -1.28 7.92
N VAL A 314 -21.36 -0.48 6.90
CA VAL A 314 -22.30 -0.83 5.83
C VAL A 314 -21.71 -0.50 4.47
N ALA A 315 -21.92 -1.38 3.47
CA ALA A 315 -21.71 -1.03 2.06
C ALA A 315 -23.06 -0.90 1.35
N ASN A 316 -23.22 0.17 0.56
CA ASN A 316 -24.47 0.54 -0.10
C ASN A 316 -24.56 -0.12 -1.48
N LEU A 317 -25.42 -1.13 -1.60
CA LEU A 317 -25.49 -2.02 -2.77
C LEU A 317 -26.81 -1.89 -3.53
N GLY A 318 -27.69 -0.96 -3.14
CA GLY A 318 -29.02 -0.80 -3.73
C GLY A 318 -28.98 -0.51 -5.23
N LYS A 319 -27.95 0.19 -5.72
CA LYS A 319 -27.78 0.49 -7.16
C LYS A 319 -27.05 -0.61 -7.94
N TYR A 320 -26.34 -1.49 -7.25
CA TYR A 320 -25.61 -2.57 -7.87
C TYR A 320 -26.57 -3.70 -8.27
N VAL A 321 -26.53 -4.11 -9.54
CA VAL A 321 -27.34 -5.21 -10.07
C VAL A 321 -26.41 -6.28 -10.58
N GLY A 322 -26.55 -7.48 -10.05
CA GLY A 322 -25.64 -8.58 -10.36
C GLY A 322 -25.31 -9.42 -9.13
N THR A 323 -24.26 -10.22 -9.27
CA THR A 323 -23.74 -11.11 -8.25
C THR A 323 -22.26 -10.82 -8.01
N PHE A 324 -21.84 -10.78 -6.76
CA PHE A 324 -20.42 -10.79 -6.40
C PHE A 324 -20.17 -11.75 -5.25
N TYR A 325 -18.90 -12.10 -5.09
CA TYR A 325 -18.35 -12.93 -4.03
C TYR A 325 -17.30 -12.12 -3.28
N LEU A 326 -17.39 -12.09 -1.95
CA LEU A 326 -16.45 -11.40 -1.07
C LEU A 326 -15.87 -12.37 -0.06
N THR A 327 -14.55 -12.36 0.10
CA THR A 327 -13.82 -13.24 1.03
C THR A 327 -12.67 -12.51 1.71
N ASN A 328 -12.02 -13.17 2.65
CA ASN A 328 -10.83 -12.67 3.36
C ASN A 328 -11.01 -11.29 4.02
N LEU A 329 -12.22 -10.94 4.45
CA LEU A 329 -12.47 -9.63 5.05
C LEU A 329 -11.79 -9.52 6.40
N THR A 330 -10.95 -8.50 6.55
CA THR A 330 -10.21 -8.19 7.76
C THR A 330 -10.41 -6.72 8.11
N ILE A 331 -10.84 -6.46 9.34
CA ILE A 331 -10.91 -5.11 9.93
C ILE A 331 -9.69 -4.95 10.83
N TYR A 332 -8.97 -3.85 10.69
CA TYR A 332 -7.73 -3.60 11.42
C TYR A 332 -7.47 -2.12 11.62
N THR A 333 -6.53 -1.82 12.52
CA THR A 333 -5.95 -0.48 12.71
C THR A 333 -4.46 -0.53 12.46
N GLU A 334 -3.80 0.62 12.36
CA GLU A 334 -2.35 0.66 12.36
C GLU A 334 -1.81 0.17 13.70
N LYS A 335 -0.88 -0.78 13.67
CA LYS A 335 -0.19 -1.23 14.86
C LYS A 335 0.69 -0.09 15.38
N SER A 336 0.22 0.57 16.44
CA SER A 336 1.01 1.62 17.08
C SER A 336 2.38 1.06 17.53
N SER A 337 3.45 1.74 17.12
CA SER A 337 4.82 1.43 17.54
C SER A 337 5.07 1.93 18.98
N GLY A 338 4.28 1.45 19.94
CA GLY A 338 4.61 1.48 21.37
C GLY A 338 4.80 2.85 22.03
N VAL A 339 4.28 3.93 21.45
CA VAL A 339 4.16 5.24 22.11
C VAL A 339 2.70 5.66 22.02
N GLU A 340 1.97 5.46 23.11
CA GLU A 340 0.58 5.89 23.19
C GLU A 340 0.50 7.36 23.65
N ALA A 341 -0.54 8.06 23.19
CA ALA A 341 -0.96 9.30 23.83
C ALA A 341 -1.32 9.04 25.31
N VAL A 342 -1.25 10.07 26.16
CA VAL A 342 -1.62 9.94 27.59
C VAL A 342 -3.07 9.44 27.67
N ALA A 343 -3.27 8.15 27.92
CA ALA A 343 -4.60 7.65 28.23
C ALA A 343 -5.08 8.30 29.54
N PRO A 344 -6.35 8.75 29.63
CA PRO A 344 -6.90 9.13 30.90
C PRO A 344 -6.94 7.90 31.83
N VAL A 345 -6.32 8.00 33.01
CA VAL A 345 -6.38 6.93 34.02
C VAL A 345 -7.27 7.34 35.19
N GLU A 346 -8.08 6.37 35.60
CA GLU A 346 -8.93 6.32 36.80
C GLU A 346 -8.22 6.90 38.03
N ASN A 347 -8.95 7.67 38.85
CA ASN A 347 -8.50 8.44 40.03
C ASN A 347 -7.75 9.77 39.80
N GLY A 348 -7.56 10.24 38.57
CA GLY A 348 -7.15 11.63 38.31
C GLY A 348 -5.71 12.00 38.72
N ARG A 349 -4.86 11.01 39.06
CA ARG A 349 -3.46 11.23 39.44
C ARG A 349 -2.51 10.70 38.36
N THR A 350 -1.52 11.50 38.02
CA THR A 350 -0.50 11.24 37.00
C THR A 350 0.86 11.10 37.65
N VAL A 351 1.47 9.92 37.53
CA VAL A 351 2.83 9.65 37.98
C VAL A 351 3.72 9.42 36.77
N VAL A 352 4.82 10.16 36.70
CA VAL A 352 5.77 10.13 35.59
C VAL A 352 7.13 9.65 36.07
N PHE A 353 7.72 8.72 35.32
CA PHE A 353 9.09 8.27 35.49
C PHE A 353 9.91 8.61 34.24
N ASN A 354 11.22 8.81 34.38
CA ASN A 354 12.11 8.79 33.21
C ASN A 354 12.42 7.33 32.79
N LEU A 355 13.13 7.15 31.68
CA LEU A 355 13.52 5.81 31.19
C LEU A 355 14.40 5.00 32.15
N HIS A 356 15.02 5.65 33.14
CA HIS A 356 15.80 4.98 34.18
C HIS A 356 14.95 4.55 35.39
N GLY A 357 13.62 4.70 35.32
CA GLY A 357 12.69 4.36 36.41
C GLY A 357 12.70 5.35 37.57
N ILE A 358 13.23 6.56 37.37
CA ILE A 358 13.23 7.61 38.39
C ILE A 358 11.94 8.41 38.28
N LYS A 359 11.18 8.55 39.38
CA LYS A 359 9.98 9.38 39.41
C LYS A 359 10.37 10.85 39.23
N VAL A 360 9.81 11.50 38.22
CA VAL A 360 10.10 12.91 37.87
C VAL A 360 8.90 13.85 38.06
N LEU A 361 7.66 13.32 38.07
CA LEU A 361 6.45 14.11 38.32
C LEU A 361 5.38 13.24 38.99
N ASP A 362 4.57 13.85 39.87
CA ASP A 362 3.48 13.22 40.61
C ASP A 362 2.42 14.30 40.87
N THR A 363 1.43 14.37 40.00
CA THR A 363 0.50 15.51 39.89
C THR A 363 -0.93 15.05 39.63
N ASP A 364 -1.90 15.85 40.03
CA ASP A 364 -3.32 15.73 39.65
C ASP A 364 -3.66 16.53 38.37
N ASN A 365 -2.71 17.32 37.86
CA ASN A 365 -2.85 18.11 36.64
C ASN A 365 -2.04 17.52 35.47
N LYS A 366 -2.74 16.93 34.49
CA LYS A 366 -2.11 16.28 33.33
C LYS A 366 -1.31 17.22 32.43
N ALA A 367 -1.60 18.53 32.42
CA ALA A 367 -0.90 19.47 31.55
C ALA A 367 0.58 19.61 31.93
N GLU A 368 0.93 19.42 33.21
CA GLU A 368 2.30 19.56 33.73
C GLU A 368 3.27 18.50 33.16
N VAL A 369 2.76 17.41 32.57
CA VAL A 369 3.60 16.44 31.84
C VAL A 369 4.29 17.10 30.65
N TYR A 370 3.62 18.05 30.00
CA TYR A 370 4.16 18.75 28.83
C TYR A 370 5.13 19.88 29.18
N ASP A 371 5.23 20.25 30.46
CA ASP A 371 6.23 21.20 30.96
C ASP A 371 7.59 20.52 31.25
N LEU A 372 7.63 19.18 31.18
CA LEU A 372 8.87 18.43 31.35
C LEU A 372 9.83 18.71 30.18
N PRO A 373 11.15 18.66 30.40
CA PRO A 373 12.12 18.77 29.32
C PRO A 373 11.85 17.74 28.23
N ALA A 374 12.06 18.13 26.97
CA ALA A 374 11.89 17.26 25.81
C ALA A 374 12.61 15.91 26.02
N GLY A 375 11.88 14.81 25.84
CA GLY A 375 12.38 13.48 26.17
C GLY A 375 11.29 12.43 26.25
N ILE A 376 11.70 11.18 26.51
CA ILE A 376 10.80 10.04 26.66
C ILE A 376 10.60 9.73 28.14
N TYR A 377 9.34 9.63 28.55
CA TYR A 377 8.93 9.35 29.91
C TYR A 377 7.98 8.15 29.98
N ILE A 378 7.90 7.51 31.13
CA ILE A 378 6.90 6.50 31.45
C ILE A 378 5.83 7.20 32.31
N VAL A 379 4.70 7.54 31.72
CA VAL A 379 3.58 8.18 32.39
C VAL A 379 2.53 7.10 32.65
N ASN A 380 2.26 6.81 33.93
CA ASN A 380 1.30 5.77 34.33
C ASN A 380 1.51 4.42 33.61
N GLY A 381 2.77 4.02 33.42
CA GLY A 381 3.14 2.75 32.77
C GLY A 381 3.25 2.80 31.24
N LYS A 382 2.90 3.92 30.59
CA LYS A 382 3.00 4.09 29.12
C LYS A 382 4.16 4.98 28.74
N LYS A 383 4.87 4.65 27.65
CA LYS A 383 5.94 5.49 27.11
C LYS A 383 5.34 6.68 26.37
N ILE A 384 5.77 7.90 26.71
CA ILE A 384 5.27 9.16 26.16
C ILE A 384 6.46 10.03 25.77
N ALA A 385 6.41 10.63 24.59
CA ALA A 385 7.37 11.63 24.14
C ALA A 385 6.83 13.03 24.47
N VAL A 386 7.57 13.77 25.30
CA VAL A 386 7.35 15.21 25.53
C VAL A 386 8.25 15.96 24.55
N LYS A 387 7.66 16.91 23.81
CA LYS A 387 8.33 17.66 22.73
C LYS A 387 8.78 19.03 23.20
#